data_AF-A0A3D3CNH4-F1
#
_entry.id   AF-A0A3D3CNH4-F1
#
_cell.length_a   1.000
_cell.length_b   1.000
_cell.length_c   1.000
_cell.angle_alpha   90.00
_cell.angle_beta   90.00
_cell.angle_gamma   90.00
#
_symmetry.space_group_name_H-M   'P 1'
#
loop_
_entity.id
_entity.type
_entity.pdbx_description
1 polymer ?
#
loop_
_entity_poly.entity_id
_entity_poly.type
_entity_poly.pdbx_seq_one_letter_code
_entity_poly.pdbx_strand_id
1 'polypeptide(L)' 'MASVISKEDTFDSHIKDTLYAGAGLCREDIVALVVKDGPARIHELIELGVKFSSRVNGHERELDLGR' A
#
# COMPACT_ATOMS: atom_id res chain seq x y z
N MET A 1 -1.25 5.58 6.05
CA MET A 1 -1.10 4.17 5.65
C MET A 1 -0.85 4.20 4.16
N ALA A 2 0.41 4.11 3.77
CA ALA A 2 0.72 3.90 2.36
C ALA A 2 0.33 2.45 2.05
N SER A 3 -0.18 2.18 0.86
CA SER A 3 -0.45 0.82 0.42
C SER A 3 0.23 0.64 -0.91
N VAL A 4 0.99 -0.45 -1.01
CA VAL A 4 1.82 -0.77 -2.17
C VAL A 4 0.92 -1.03 -3.38
N ILE A 5 1.09 -0.22 -4.41
CA ILE A 5 0.44 -0.39 -5.73
C ILE A 5 1.37 0.06 -6.87
N SER A 6 2.49 0.69 -6.53
CA SER A 6 3.52 1.08 -7.47
C SER A 6 4.51 -0.06 -7.66
N LYS A 7 4.96 -0.31 -8.90
CA LYS A 7 6.03 -1.29 -9.19
C LYS A 7 7.36 -0.93 -8.51
N GLU A 8 7.53 0.32 -8.10
CA GLU A 8 8.74 0.81 -7.42
C GLU A 8 8.68 0.63 -5.89
N ASP A 9 7.51 0.35 -5.33
CA ASP A 9 7.32 0.13 -3.90
C ASP A 9 7.35 -1.38 -3.60
N THR A 10 8.44 -1.87 -3.01
CA THR A 10 8.54 -3.29 -2.64
C THR A 10 7.94 -3.50 -1.26
N PHE A 11 7.28 -4.64 -1.03
CA PHE A 11 6.75 -5.00 0.29
C PHE A 11 7.81 -4.86 1.40
N ASP A 12 9.06 -5.23 1.12
CA ASP A 12 10.16 -5.11 2.08
C ASP A 12 10.53 -3.66 2.42
N SER A 13 10.55 -2.76 1.42
CA SER A 13 10.77 -1.33 1.67
C SER A 13 9.66 -0.76 2.54
N HIS A 14 8.42 -1.13 2.23
CA HIS A 14 7.24 -0.64 2.90
C HIS A 14 7.11 -1.13 4.35
N ILE A 15 7.49 -2.38 4.61
CA ILE A 15 7.58 -2.94 5.97
C ILE A 15 8.62 -2.15 6.78
N LYS A 16 9.80 -1.87 6.21
CA LYS A 16 10.85 -1.10 6.89
C LYS A 16 10.40 0.32 7.21
N ASP A 17 9.77 1.00 6.26
CA ASP A 17 9.25 2.36 6.48
C ASP A 17 8.18 2.37 7.58
N THR A 18 7.29 1.38 7.58
CA THR A 18 6.25 1.26 8.60
C THR A 18 6.83 0.96 9.99
N LEU A 19 7.83 0.08 10.07
CA LEU A 19 8.54 -0.21 11.31
C LEU A 19 9.32 0.99 11.85
N TYR A 20 9.97 1.75 10.95
CA TYR A 20 10.70 2.96 11.29
C TYR A 20 9.75 4.06 11.80
N ALA A 21 8.64 4.30 11.09
CA ALA A 21 7.60 5.23 11.50
C ALA A 21 6.93 4.80 12.83
N GLY A 22 6.87 3.49 13.08
CA GLY A 22 6.37 2.88 14.31
C GLY A 22 7.27 3.08 15.54
N ALA A 23 8.47 3.66 15.40
CA ALA A 23 9.42 3.92 16.48
C ALA A 23 9.68 2.70 17.41
N GLY A 24 9.68 1.49 16.84
CA GLY A 24 9.88 0.24 17.58
C GLY A 24 8.67 -0.27 18.38
N LEU A 25 7.52 0.39 18.29
CA LEU A 25 6.27 -0.05 18.92
C LEU A 25 5.45 -0.98 18.01
N CYS A 26 5.76 -0.99 16.71
CA CYS A 26 5.12 -1.87 15.75
C CYS A 26 5.68 -3.30 15.88
N ARG A 27 4.78 -4.29 15.84
CA ARG A 27 5.17 -5.68 15.71
C ARG A 27 5.38 -6.03 14.24
N GLU A 28 6.55 -6.54 13.92
CA GLU A 28 6.95 -6.85 12.54
C GLU A 28 6.06 -7.87 11.85
N ASP A 29 5.59 -8.89 12.58
CA ASP A 29 4.65 -9.89 12.09
C ASP A 29 3.33 -9.26 11.59
N ILE A 30 2.81 -8.29 12.33
CA ILE A 30 1.57 -7.58 11.98
C ILE A 30 1.80 -6.59 10.84
N VAL A 31 2.91 -5.86 10.85
CA VAL A 31 3.25 -4.95 9.75
C VAL A 31 3.38 -5.75 8.45
N ALA A 32 4.09 -6.88 8.46
CA ALA A 32 4.23 -7.73 7.29
C ALA A 32 2.90 -8.28 6.79
N LEU A 33 1.99 -8.69 7.68
CA LEU A 33 0.66 -9.15 7.32
C LEU A 33 -0.16 -8.05 6.64
N VAL A 34 -0.26 -6.88 7.27
CA VAL A 34 -1.07 -5.77 6.75
C VAL A 34 -0.55 -5.27 5.41
N VAL A 35 0.78 -5.15 5.28
CA VAL A 35 1.41 -4.69 4.04
C VAL A 35 1.21 -5.68 2.88
N LYS A 36 1.18 -6.99 3.15
CA LYS A 36 0.91 -8.03 2.15
C LYS A 36 -0.57 -8.13 1.77
N ASP A 37 -1.48 -7.95 2.73
CA ASP A 37 -2.93 -8.06 2.50
C ASP A 37 -3.54 -6.78 1.90
N GLY A 38 -2.86 -5.64 2.06
CA GLY A 38 -3.32 -4.31 1.62
C GLY A 38 -3.79 -4.24 0.17
N PRO A 39 -3.01 -4.73 -0.83
CA PRO A 39 -3.42 -4.71 -2.23
C PRO A 39 -4.73 -5.44 -2.49
N ALA A 40 -4.93 -6.62 -1.88
CA ALA A 40 -6.16 -7.39 -2.04
C ALA A 40 -7.37 -6.65 -1.45
N ARG A 41 -7.20 -5.95 -0.31
CA ARG A 41 -8.25 -5.11 0.28
C ARG A 41 -8.61 -3.93 -0.62
N ILE A 42 -7.63 -3.30 -1.27
CA ILE A 42 -7.89 -2.22 -2.23
C ILE A 42 -8.70 -2.71 -3.42
N HIS A 43 -8.35 -3.88 -3.97
CA HIS A 43 -9.12 -4.48 -5.05
C HIS A 43 -10.58 -4.73 -4.67
N GLU A 44 -10.85 -5.27 -3.47
CA GLU A 44 -12.23 -5.42 -2.99
C GLU A 44 -12.95 -4.07 -2.87
N LEU A 45 -12.29 -3.03 -2.36
CA LEU A 45 -12.90 -1.70 -2.25
C LEU A 45 -13.26 -1.13 -3.64
N ILE A 46 -12.41 -1.36 -4.64
CA ILE A 46 -12.70 -1.00 -6.04
C ILE A 46 -13.93 -1.76 -6.55
N GLU A 47 -14.02 -3.06 -6.29
CA GLU A 47 -15.16 -3.89 -6.68
C GLU A 47 -16.46 -3.45 -6.00
N LEU A 48 -16.38 -2.99 -4.76
CA LEU A 48 -17.50 -2.40 -4.01
C LEU A 48 -17.89 -0.99 -4.52
N GLY A 49 -17.17 -0.44 -5.51
CA GLY A 49 -17.49 0.84 -6.15
C GLY A 49 -16.79 2.04 -5.52
N VAL A 50 -15.81 1.84 -4.64
CA VAL A 50 -14.98 2.93 -4.12
C VAL A 50 -14.13 3.49 -5.25
N LYS A 51 -14.25 4.80 -5.47
CA LYS A 51 -13.47 5.51 -6.48
C LYS A 51 -12.17 6.00 -5.87
N PHE A 52 -11.10 5.26 -6.11
CA PHE A 52 -9.76 5.74 -5.82
C PHE A 52 -9.29 6.71 -6.90
N SER A 53 -8.55 7.74 -6.50
CA SER A 53 -7.85 8.61 -7.44
C SER A 53 -6.85 7.76 -8.21
N SER A 54 -6.78 7.95 -9.53
CA SER A 54 -5.78 7.28 -10.36
C SER A 54 -4.95 8.33 -11.08
N ARG A 55 -3.63 8.23 -11.00
CA ARG A 55 -2.70 8.99 -11.81
C ARG A 55 -2.36 8.20 -13.07
N VAL A 56 -2.27 8.90 -14.20
CA VAL A 56 -1.75 8.31 -15.43
C VAL A 56 -0.24 8.60 -15.45
N ASN A 57 0.58 7.55 -15.38
CA ASN A 57 2.03 7.66 -15.50
C ASN A 57 2.46 6.96 -16.81
N GLY A 58 2.39 7.69 -17.92
CA GLY A 58 2.57 7.12 -19.26
C GLY A 58 1.36 6.30 -19.74
N HIS A 59 1.54 5.00 -20.00
CA HIS A 59 0.50 4.08 -20.49
C HIS A 59 -0.18 3.25 -19.37
N GLU A 60 0.29 3.32 -18.12
CA GLU A 60 -0.27 2.58 -17.00
C GLU A 60 -1.11 3.51 -16.09
N ARG A 61 -2.27 3.01 -15.64
CA ARG A 61 -3.05 3.67 -14.58
C ARG A 61 -2.50 3.21 -13.24
N GLU A 62 -1.99 4.15 -12.47
CA GLU A 62 -1.50 3.94 -11.11
C GLU A 62 -2.52 4.53 -10.13
N LEU A 63 -2.85 3.81 -9.06
CA LEU A 63 -3.77 4.31 -8.04
C LEU A 63 -3.00 5.26 -7.10
N ASP A 64 -3.54 6.46 -6.89
CA ASP A 64 -3.01 7.49 -6.00
C ASP A 64 -3.77 7.43 -4.67
N LEU A 65 -3.17 6.80 -3.67
CA LEU A 65 -3.77 6.59 -2.34
C LEU A 65 -3.26 7.58 -1.28
N GLY A 66 -2.64 8.68 -1.69
CA GLY A 66 -2.07 9.66 -0.79
C GLY A 66 -0.73 9.19 -0.19
N ARG A 67 0.31 10.00 -0.41
CA ARG A 67 1.60 9.91 0.29
C ARG A 67 1.53 10.54 1.67
#